data_AF-A0A133VRR5-F1
#
_entry.id   AF-A0A133VRR5-F1
#
_cell.length_a   1.000
_cell.length_b   1.000
_cell.length_c   1.000
_cell.angle_alpha   90.00
_cell.angle_beta   90.00
_cell.angle_gamma   90.00
#
_symmetry.space_group_name_H-M   'P 1'
#
loop_
_entity.id
_entity.type
_entity.pdbx_description
1 polymer ?
#
loop_
_entity_poly.entity_id
_entity_poly.type
_entity_poly.pdbx_seq_one_letter_code
_entity_poly.pdbx_strand_id
1 'polypeptide(L)'
;RIESGELELTSLGVRDEPSPLALLAWKKRALTFEPVSPKRMRMLILASTRARLLSEERTFACTKCKDWVEVKPIHKLEDKPTCPKCDSESIGLIEKEPRSVRRILRRVKKSSKSGKKSKTWRELKETSKLLSKYGKTAAIALAGRGLTPKSAEGILSEEDELSDKFLDLVMKEEKKSLFSRYKIS
;
A
#
# COMPACT_ATOMS: atom_id res chain seq x y z
N ARG A 1 22.78 -44.92 -43.12
CA ARG A 1 21.58 -45.57 -43.72
C ARG A 1 20.36 -44.82 -43.22
N ILE A 2 19.77 -43.98 -44.06
CA ILE A 2 18.42 -43.40 -43.87
C ILE A 2 17.66 -43.61 -45.20
N GLU A 3 18.35 -43.57 -46.35
CA GLU A 3 17.80 -43.89 -47.67
C GLU A 3 17.35 -45.35 -47.89
N SER A 4 17.84 -46.32 -47.10
CA SER A 4 17.46 -47.74 -47.26
C SER A 4 16.28 -48.19 -46.40
N GLY A 5 15.65 -47.29 -45.62
CA GLY A 5 14.51 -47.61 -44.75
C GLY A 5 14.84 -48.47 -43.52
N GLU A 6 16.09 -48.91 -43.36
CA GLU A 6 16.55 -49.61 -42.17
C GLU A 6 16.79 -48.60 -41.03
N LEU A 7 15.88 -48.56 -40.07
CA LEU A 7 16.01 -47.79 -38.83
C LEU A 7 16.14 -48.77 -37.66
N GLU A 8 17.26 -48.70 -36.97
CA GLU A 8 17.47 -49.43 -35.72
C GLU A 8 17.26 -48.49 -34.54
N LEU A 9 16.42 -48.91 -33.60
CA LEU A 9 16.09 -48.13 -32.41
C LEU A 9 16.92 -48.63 -31.23
N THR A 10 17.84 -47.79 -30.75
CA THR A 10 18.65 -48.09 -29.57
C THR A 10 18.24 -47.20 -28.40
N SER A 11 17.90 -47.82 -27.27
CA SER A 11 17.66 -47.10 -26.02
C SER A 11 18.98 -46.70 -25.38
N LEU A 12 19.12 -45.42 -25.01
CA LEU A 12 20.29 -44.91 -24.27
C LEU A 12 20.13 -45.03 -22.74
N GLY A 13 19.05 -45.66 -22.25
CA GLY A 13 18.79 -45.81 -20.82
C GLY A 13 18.49 -44.50 -20.08
N VAL A 14 18.56 -44.57 -18.75
CA VAL A 14 18.48 -43.38 -17.88
C VAL A 14 19.82 -42.66 -17.93
N ARG A 15 19.79 -41.36 -18.23
CA ARG A 15 20.98 -40.53 -18.35
C ARG A 15 20.97 -39.47 -17.26
N ASP A 16 22.17 -39.09 -16.80
CA ASP A 16 22.35 -38.00 -15.82
C ASP A 16 22.08 -36.61 -16.43
N GLU A 17 22.15 -36.50 -17.77
CA GLU A 17 21.95 -35.26 -18.51
C GLU A 17 20.88 -35.42 -19.61
N PRO A 18 20.10 -34.35 -19.90
CA PRO A 18 19.06 -34.40 -20.93
C PRO A 18 19.65 -34.61 -22.32
N SER A 19 18.94 -35.37 -23.17
CA SER A 19 19.32 -35.56 -24.57
C SER A 19 19.38 -34.22 -25.32
N PRO A 20 20.13 -34.10 -26.44
CA PRO A 20 20.16 -32.86 -27.22
C PRO A 20 18.77 -32.34 -27.63
N LEU A 21 17.83 -33.25 -27.91
CA LEU A 21 16.43 -32.92 -28.19
C LEU A 21 15.70 -32.43 -26.93
N ALA A 22 15.89 -33.10 -25.79
CA ALA A 22 15.30 -32.72 -24.50
C ALA A 22 15.94 -31.47 -23.87
N LEU A 23 17.18 -31.13 -24.21
CA LEU A 23 17.92 -29.99 -23.69
C LEU A 23 17.23 -28.67 -24.03
N LEU A 24 16.67 -28.56 -25.23
CA LEU A 24 15.88 -27.39 -25.65
C LEU A 24 14.62 -27.24 -24.79
N ALA A 25 13.92 -28.35 -24.53
CA ALA A 25 12.75 -28.37 -23.66
C ALA A 25 13.13 -28.05 -22.20
N TRP A 26 14.25 -28.57 -21.70
CA TRP A 26 14.78 -28.33 -20.36
C TRP A 26 15.18 -26.86 -20.14
N LYS A 27 15.93 -26.28 -21.08
CA LYS A 27 16.27 -24.84 -21.08
C LYS A 27 15.03 -23.96 -21.17
N LYS A 28 14.04 -24.36 -21.97
CA LYS A 28 12.73 -23.67 -22.04
C LYS A 28 11.87 -23.86 -20.79
N ARG A 29 12.03 -24.95 -20.03
CA ARG A 29 11.23 -25.26 -18.84
C ARG A 29 11.34 -24.18 -17.77
N ALA A 30 12.52 -23.57 -17.62
CA ALA A 30 12.76 -22.41 -16.76
C ALA A 30 12.01 -21.13 -17.21
N LEU A 31 11.53 -21.09 -18.45
CA LEU A 31 10.93 -19.91 -19.07
C LEU A 31 9.41 -20.07 -19.37
N THR A 32 8.87 -21.29 -19.45
CA THR A 32 7.62 -21.51 -20.23
C THR A 32 6.43 -22.05 -19.44
N PHE A 33 6.59 -22.62 -18.23
CA PHE A 33 5.47 -23.28 -17.53
C PHE A 33 4.96 -22.60 -16.24
N GLU A 34 5.38 -21.39 -15.92
CA GLU A 34 4.58 -20.49 -15.10
C GLU A 34 4.09 -19.33 -15.98
N PRO A 35 2.76 -19.09 -16.11
CA PRO A 35 2.24 -18.00 -16.94
C PRO A 35 2.77 -16.63 -16.50
N VAL A 36 3.29 -16.53 -15.27
CA VAL A 36 4.02 -15.39 -14.74
C VAL A 36 5.13 -15.91 -13.83
N SER A 37 6.41 -15.77 -14.20
CA SER A 37 7.54 -16.08 -13.29
C SER A 37 7.33 -15.43 -11.91
N PRO A 38 7.84 -15.99 -10.79
CA PRO A 38 7.54 -15.46 -9.44
C PRO A 38 7.97 -13.99 -9.29
N LYS A 39 9.07 -13.62 -9.97
CA LYS A 39 9.55 -12.24 -10.06
C LYS A 39 8.53 -11.30 -10.70
N ARG A 40 7.96 -11.68 -11.85
CA ARG A 40 6.91 -10.88 -12.53
C ARG A 40 5.64 -10.79 -11.67
N MET A 41 5.28 -11.86 -10.96
CA MET A 41 4.11 -11.85 -10.09
C MET A 41 4.28 -10.85 -8.94
N ARG A 42 5.43 -10.84 -8.27
CA ARG A 42 5.75 -9.85 -7.24
C ARG A 42 5.64 -8.43 -7.77
N MET A 43 6.19 -8.14 -8.95
CA MET A 43 6.11 -6.80 -9.54
C MET A 43 4.65 -6.36 -9.79
N LEU A 44 3.80 -7.26 -10.29
CA LEU A 44 2.39 -6.97 -10.51
C LEU A 44 1.64 -6.69 -9.20
N ILE A 45 1.93 -7.46 -8.15
CA ILE A 45 1.34 -7.24 -6.81
C ILE A 45 1.74 -5.87 -6.28
N LEU A 46 3.02 -5.52 -6.35
CA LEU A 46 3.53 -4.23 -5.87
C LEU A 46 2.95 -3.06 -6.67
N ALA A 47 2.91 -3.17 -8.00
CA ALA A 47 2.33 -2.16 -8.87
C ALA A 47 0.84 -1.94 -8.57
N SER A 48 0.07 -3.02 -8.41
CA SER A 48 -1.34 -2.98 -8.05
C SER A 48 -1.56 -2.35 -6.68
N THR A 49 -0.77 -2.75 -5.68
CA THR A 49 -0.81 -2.15 -4.33
C THR A 49 -0.51 -0.66 -4.37
N ARG A 50 0.54 -0.25 -5.09
CA ARG A 50 0.89 1.16 -5.25
C ARG A 50 -0.25 1.96 -5.88
N ALA A 51 -0.80 1.46 -6.99
CA ALA A 51 -1.90 2.10 -7.69
C ALA A 51 -3.13 2.25 -6.79
N ARG A 52 -3.50 1.20 -6.03
CA ARG A 52 -4.59 1.24 -5.06
C ARG A 52 -4.38 2.29 -3.98
N LEU A 53 -3.24 2.27 -3.29
CA LEU A 53 -2.97 3.20 -2.18
C LEU A 53 -2.97 4.65 -2.65
N LEU A 54 -2.43 4.92 -3.83
CA LEU A 54 -2.40 6.26 -4.42
C LEU A 54 -3.78 6.75 -4.89
N SER A 55 -4.65 5.84 -5.34
CA SER A 55 -5.99 6.16 -5.84
C SER A 55 -7.02 6.33 -4.74
N GLU A 56 -6.70 5.91 -3.51
CA GLU A 56 -7.61 5.99 -2.37
C GLU A 56 -8.00 7.44 -2.06
N GLU A 57 -9.30 7.71 -1.93
CA GLU A 57 -9.82 9.01 -1.51
C GLU A 57 -9.90 9.10 0.01
N ARG A 58 -9.37 10.18 0.56
CA ARG A 58 -9.44 10.45 2.01
C ARG A 58 -9.91 11.85 2.29
N THR A 59 -10.55 12.02 3.45
CA THR A 59 -10.94 13.34 3.94
C THR A 59 -9.78 13.95 4.69
N PHE A 60 -9.25 15.05 4.15
CA PHE A 60 -8.21 15.86 4.77
C PHE A 60 -8.84 17.02 5.54
N ALA A 61 -8.20 17.41 6.64
CA ALA A 61 -8.65 18.52 7.46
C ALA A 61 -7.48 19.21 8.17
N CYS A 62 -7.55 20.54 8.27
CA CYS A 62 -6.57 21.31 9.01
C CYS A 62 -6.86 21.24 10.52
N THR A 63 -5.88 20.81 11.31
CA THR A 63 -5.98 20.76 12.78
C THR A 63 -5.57 22.07 13.46
N LYS A 64 -4.90 22.99 12.73
CA LYS A 64 -4.56 24.34 13.22
C LYS A 64 -5.78 25.28 13.18
N CYS A 65 -6.23 25.68 11.99
CA CYS A 65 -7.34 26.63 11.83
C CYS A 65 -8.74 25.98 11.98
N LYS A 66 -8.87 24.67 11.71
CA LYS A 66 -10.13 23.90 11.78
C LYS A 66 -11.22 24.38 10.80
N ASP A 67 -10.83 25.14 9.77
CA ASP A 67 -11.75 25.75 8.79
C ASP A 67 -11.62 25.18 7.36
N TRP A 68 -10.68 24.27 7.13
CA TRP A 68 -10.49 23.59 5.86
C TRP A 68 -10.74 22.09 6.00
N VAL A 69 -11.54 21.55 5.08
CA VAL A 69 -11.85 20.13 4.92
C VAL A 69 -12.07 19.86 3.44
N GLU A 70 -11.38 18.86 2.90
CA GLU A 70 -11.43 18.49 1.49
C GLU A 70 -11.36 16.97 1.35
N VAL A 71 -12.03 16.42 0.34
CA VAL A 71 -11.88 15.03 -0.07
C VAL A 71 -11.09 15.02 -1.36
N LYS A 72 -10.00 14.26 -1.39
CA LYS A 72 -9.22 14.08 -2.60
C LYS A 72 -8.49 12.73 -2.60
N PRO A 73 -8.16 12.18 -3.77
CA PRO A 73 -7.30 11.02 -3.86
C PRO A 73 -5.87 11.36 -3.46
N ILE A 74 -5.18 10.40 -2.84
CA ILE A 74 -3.83 10.62 -2.28
C ILE A 74 -2.82 11.03 -3.34
N HIS A 75 -2.93 10.53 -4.58
CA HIS A 75 -1.99 10.91 -5.64
C HIS A 75 -2.03 12.42 -5.96
N LYS A 76 -3.15 13.11 -5.71
CA LYS A 76 -3.30 14.58 -5.84
C LYS A 76 -2.83 15.37 -4.62
N LEU A 77 -2.35 14.69 -3.57
CA LEU A 77 -1.71 15.35 -2.44
C LEU A 77 -0.30 15.80 -2.84
N GLU A 78 0.09 17.00 -2.44
CA GLU A 78 1.48 17.47 -2.55
C GLU A 78 2.39 16.67 -1.61
N ASP A 79 3.68 16.63 -1.89
CA ASP A 79 4.64 15.88 -1.07
C ASP A 79 4.72 16.41 0.36
N LYS A 80 4.58 17.73 0.54
CA LYS A 80 4.46 18.40 1.85
C LYS A 80 3.15 19.20 1.89
N PRO A 81 2.02 18.57 2.26
CA PRO A 81 0.72 19.22 2.15
C PRO A 81 0.53 20.34 3.17
N THR A 82 0.16 21.52 2.70
CA THR A 82 -0.18 22.68 3.53
C THR A 82 -1.67 23.01 3.46
N CYS A 83 -2.16 23.75 4.47
CA CYS A 83 -3.53 24.23 4.50
C CYS A 83 -3.71 25.43 3.56
N PRO A 84 -4.60 25.39 2.55
CA PRO A 84 -4.79 26.51 1.63
C PRO A 84 -5.51 27.73 2.27
N LYS A 85 -5.85 27.66 3.58
CA LYS A 85 -6.46 28.77 4.32
C LYS A 85 -5.53 29.45 5.31
N CYS A 86 -4.47 28.78 5.77
CA CYS A 86 -3.62 29.30 6.84
C CYS A 86 -2.17 28.82 6.76
N ASP A 87 -1.78 28.22 5.63
CA ASP A 87 -0.43 27.77 5.27
C ASP A 87 0.25 26.84 6.27
N SER A 88 -0.54 26.19 7.13
CA SER A 88 -0.01 25.27 8.12
C SER A 88 0.17 23.88 7.54
N GLU A 89 1.27 23.23 7.89
CA GLU A 89 1.52 21.80 7.64
C GLU A 89 0.68 20.88 8.54
N SER A 90 -0.17 21.42 9.41
CA SER A 90 -0.99 20.67 10.36
C SER A 90 -2.24 20.08 9.69
N ILE A 91 -2.04 19.27 8.65
CA ILE A 91 -3.09 18.59 7.89
C ILE A 91 -3.20 17.14 8.34
N GLY A 92 -4.34 16.76 8.89
CA GLY A 92 -4.68 15.36 9.18
C GLY A 92 -5.55 14.76 8.09
N LEU A 93 -5.56 13.43 8.01
CA LEU A 93 -6.49 12.66 7.17
C LEU A 93 -7.30 11.68 8.01
N ILE A 94 -8.48 11.31 7.51
CA ILE A 94 -9.35 10.31 8.11
C ILE A 94 -10.31 9.69 7.08
N GLU A 95 -10.69 8.43 7.29
CA GLU A 95 -11.71 7.72 6.51
C GLU A 95 -13.12 8.00 7.09
N LYS A 96 -13.61 9.24 6.91
CA LYS A 96 -14.96 9.66 7.31
C LYS A 96 -15.54 10.67 6.33
N GLU A 97 -16.85 10.72 6.25
CA GLU A 97 -17.55 11.71 5.43
C GLU A 97 -17.15 13.16 5.83
N PRO A 98 -16.87 14.04 4.85
CA PRO A 98 -16.43 15.42 5.12
C PRO A 98 -17.43 16.24 5.94
N ARG A 99 -18.74 16.00 5.81
CA ARG A 99 -19.76 16.67 6.63
C ARG A 99 -19.61 16.34 8.12
N SER A 100 -19.35 15.07 8.43
CA SER A 100 -19.12 14.61 9.80
C SER A 100 -17.82 15.18 10.38
N VAL A 101 -16.75 15.28 9.59
CA VAL A 101 -15.50 15.93 9.99
C VAL A 101 -15.71 17.43 10.28
N ARG A 102 -16.37 18.17 9.37
CA ARG A 102 -16.70 19.60 9.56
C ARG A 102 -17.49 19.85 10.85
N ARG A 103 -18.44 18.97 11.17
CA ARG A 103 -19.23 19.06 12.42
C ARG A 103 -18.33 18.98 13.66
N ILE A 104 -17.36 18.07 13.68
CA ILE A 104 -16.41 17.93 14.79
C ILE A 104 -15.50 19.15 14.88
N LEU A 105 -14.95 19.61 13.76
CA LEU A 105 -14.07 20.80 13.74
C LEU A 105 -14.77 22.04 14.27
N ARG A 106 -16.04 22.28 13.89
CA ARG A 106 -16.85 23.39 14.43
C ARG A 106 -17.01 23.30 15.95
N ARG A 107 -17.26 22.10 16.50
CA ARG A 107 -17.34 21.91 17.96
C ARG A 107 -16.01 22.19 18.65
N VAL A 108 -14.91 21.72 18.08
CA VAL A 108 -13.56 21.97 18.60
C VAL A 108 -13.20 23.46 18.54
N LYS A 109 -13.56 24.15 17.46
CA LYS A 109 -13.35 25.60 17.29
C LYS A 109 -14.09 26.41 18.35
N LYS A 110 -15.31 26.00 18.70
CA LYS A 110 -16.10 26.56 19.82
C LYS A 110 -15.64 26.08 21.22
N SER A 111 -14.43 25.53 21.33
CA SER A 111 -13.87 25.01 22.59
C SER A 111 -14.71 23.97 23.33
N SER A 112 -15.60 23.26 22.62
CA SER A 112 -16.45 22.23 23.23
C SER A 112 -15.62 21.06 23.79
N LYS A 113 -15.84 20.72 25.07
CA LYS A 113 -15.21 19.57 25.74
C LYS A 113 -15.49 18.25 24.98
N SER A 114 -16.71 18.06 24.48
CA SER A 114 -17.08 16.85 23.73
C SER A 114 -16.41 16.78 22.35
N GLY A 115 -16.23 17.93 21.68
CA GLY A 115 -15.45 18.01 20.44
C GLY A 115 -13.99 17.59 20.65
N LYS A 116 -13.34 18.14 21.68
CA LYS A 116 -11.94 17.84 22.02
C LYS A 116 -11.70 16.38 22.43
N LYS A 117 -12.69 15.72 23.05
CA LYS A 117 -12.62 14.29 23.43
C LYS A 117 -12.97 13.33 22.30
N SER A 118 -13.48 13.82 21.16
CA SER A 118 -13.94 12.95 20.09
C SER A 118 -12.80 12.10 19.49
N LYS A 119 -13.10 10.85 19.14
CA LYS A 119 -12.14 9.95 18.46
C LYS A 119 -11.64 10.56 17.14
N THR A 120 -12.54 11.13 16.35
CA THR A 120 -12.22 11.82 15.08
C THR A 120 -11.18 12.93 15.27
N TRP A 121 -11.31 13.74 16.32
CA TRP A 121 -10.37 14.84 16.56
C TRP A 121 -8.99 14.32 16.99
N ARG A 122 -8.93 13.28 17.83
CA ARG A 122 -7.66 12.65 18.21
C ARG A 122 -6.95 12.05 17.01
N GLU A 123 -7.67 11.27 16.21
CA GLU A 123 -7.15 10.64 15.01
C GLU A 123 -6.63 11.67 14.00
N LEU A 124 -7.37 12.76 13.74
CA LEU A 124 -6.89 13.85 12.89
C LEU A 124 -5.59 14.49 13.39
N LYS A 125 -5.42 14.64 14.71
CA LYS A 125 -4.15 15.16 15.25
C LYS A 125 -3.01 14.16 15.09
N GLU A 126 -3.27 12.88 15.33
CA GLU A 126 -2.27 11.82 15.20
C GLU A 126 -1.80 11.71 13.75
N THR A 127 -2.73 11.62 12.79
CA THR A 127 -2.39 11.60 11.37
C THR A 127 -1.75 12.89 10.91
N SER A 128 -2.16 14.05 11.46
CA SER A 128 -1.51 15.32 11.17
C SER A 128 -0.04 15.36 11.57
N LYS A 129 0.35 14.74 12.68
CA LYS A 129 1.76 14.65 13.06
C LYS A 129 2.57 13.81 12.07
N LEU A 130 2.00 12.70 11.61
CA LEU A 130 2.65 11.83 10.62
C LEU A 130 2.81 12.55 9.28
N LEU A 131 1.78 13.26 8.82
CA LEU A 131 1.85 14.04 7.57
C LEU A 131 2.84 15.19 7.66
N SER A 132 2.90 15.91 8.79
CA SER A 132 3.92 16.97 8.96
C SER A 132 5.34 16.40 8.97
N LYS A 133 5.55 15.17 9.48
CA LYS A 133 6.88 14.55 9.58
C LYS A 133 7.33 13.87 8.28
N TYR A 134 6.45 13.08 7.66
CA TYR A 134 6.78 12.19 6.53
C TYR A 134 6.07 12.58 5.23
N GLY A 135 5.31 13.68 5.23
CA GLY A 135 4.64 14.20 4.04
C GLY A 135 3.62 13.24 3.44
N LYS A 136 3.59 13.19 2.10
CA LYS A 136 2.69 12.35 1.32
C LYS A 136 2.87 10.85 1.58
N THR A 137 4.07 10.38 1.89
CA THR A 137 4.30 8.96 2.21
C THR A 137 3.46 8.53 3.42
N ALA A 138 3.30 9.40 4.43
CA ALA A 138 2.39 9.10 5.55
C ALA A 138 0.94 8.94 5.11
N ALA A 139 0.48 9.77 4.16
CA ALA A 139 -0.86 9.61 3.61
C ALA A 139 -1.04 8.27 2.92
N ILE A 140 -0.03 7.83 2.16
CA ILE A 140 -0.03 6.52 1.49
C ILE A 140 -0.06 5.37 2.51
N ALA A 141 0.76 5.45 3.57
CA ALA A 141 0.77 4.42 4.63
C ALA A 141 -0.60 4.31 5.32
N LEU A 142 -1.20 5.46 5.66
CA LEU A 142 -2.53 5.54 6.29
C LEU A 142 -3.68 5.14 5.35
N ALA A 143 -3.43 5.04 4.04
CA ALA A 143 -4.37 4.51 3.07
C ALA A 143 -4.55 2.99 3.18
N GLY A 144 -3.59 2.31 3.84
CA GLY A 144 -3.67 0.87 4.05
C GLY A 144 -4.92 0.46 4.82
N ARG A 145 -5.54 -0.64 4.39
CA ARG A 145 -6.80 -1.13 4.93
C ARG A 145 -6.62 -1.60 6.38
N GLY A 146 -7.38 -0.99 7.28
CA GLY A 146 -7.35 -1.34 8.69
C GLY A 146 -6.06 -0.96 9.41
N LEU A 147 -5.20 -0.12 8.80
CA LEU A 147 -4.04 0.44 9.47
C LEU A 147 -4.48 1.58 10.38
N THR A 148 -3.86 1.64 11.56
CA THR A 148 -4.05 2.72 12.54
C THR A 148 -2.91 3.73 12.40
N PRO A 149 -3.03 4.95 12.97
CA PRO A 149 -1.90 5.89 13.04
C PRO A 149 -0.63 5.27 13.62
N LYS A 150 -0.78 4.42 14.65
CA LYS A 150 0.34 3.69 15.26
C LYS A 150 0.98 2.67 14.30
N SER A 151 0.17 1.92 13.55
CA SER A 151 0.69 0.97 12.55
C SER A 151 1.42 1.70 11.42
N ALA A 152 0.86 2.81 10.93
CA ALA A 152 1.49 3.63 9.91
C ALA A 152 2.80 4.25 10.40
N GLU A 153 2.85 4.75 11.63
CA GLU A 153 4.09 5.25 12.25
C GLU A 153 5.18 4.18 12.30
N GLY A 154 4.83 2.93 12.61
CA GLY A 154 5.75 1.80 12.58
C GLY A 154 6.35 1.56 11.19
N ILE A 155 5.52 1.57 10.16
CA ILE A 155 5.97 1.43 8.76
C ILE A 155 6.92 2.58 8.40
N LEU A 156 6.50 3.82 8.64
CA LEU A 156 7.25 5.03 8.30
C LEU A 156 8.55 5.19 9.10
N SER A 157 8.65 4.54 10.25
CA SER A 157 9.90 4.52 11.02
C SER A 157 10.92 3.53 10.45
N GLU A 158 10.46 2.50 9.74
CA GLU A 158 11.32 1.49 9.10
C GLU A 158 11.67 1.86 7.65
N GLU A 159 10.76 2.53 6.96
CA GLU A 159 10.89 2.98 5.58
C GLU A 159 9.95 4.18 5.33
N ASP A 160 10.51 5.36 5.07
CA ASP A 160 9.75 6.60 4.86
C ASP A 160 9.63 7.04 3.39
N GLU A 161 10.26 6.29 2.48
CA GLU A 161 10.16 6.47 1.04
C GLU A 161 9.16 5.48 0.41
N LEU A 162 8.54 5.86 -0.71
CA LEU A 162 7.63 4.99 -1.46
C LEU A 162 8.40 3.94 -2.29
N SER A 163 9.00 2.98 -1.59
CA SER A 163 9.79 1.88 -2.14
C SER A 163 9.04 0.55 -2.16
N ASP A 164 9.61 -0.47 -2.82
CA ASP A 164 9.09 -1.84 -2.77
C ASP A 164 8.99 -2.35 -1.31
N LYS A 165 9.99 -2.03 -0.49
CA LYS A 165 10.03 -2.40 0.93
C LYS A 165 8.89 -1.73 1.70
N PHE A 166 8.63 -0.45 1.45
CA PHE A 166 7.49 0.25 2.04
C PHE A 166 6.17 -0.43 1.70
N LEU A 167 5.95 -0.78 0.43
CA LEU A 167 4.73 -1.45 -0.03
C LEU A 167 4.58 -2.84 0.61
N ASP A 168 5.67 -3.60 0.72
CA ASP A 168 5.68 -4.88 1.42
C ASP A 168 5.32 -4.74 2.90
N LEU A 169 5.83 -3.71 3.58
CA LEU A 169 5.49 -3.40 4.98
C LEU A 169 4.00 -3.05 5.15
N VAL A 170 3.44 -2.23 4.25
CA VAL A 170 2.00 -1.92 4.25
C VAL A 170 1.18 -3.20 4.09
N MET A 171 1.48 -4.05 3.10
CA MET A 171 0.75 -5.31 2.87
C MET A 171 0.86 -6.26 4.07
N LYS A 172 2.02 -6.31 4.73
CA LYS A 172 2.24 -7.10 5.94
C LYS A 172 1.36 -6.63 7.09
N GLU A 173 1.26 -5.33 7.31
CA GLU A 173 0.39 -4.77 8.35
C GLU A 173 -1.11 -4.90 8.01
N GLU A 174 -1.50 -4.76 6.75
CA GLU A 174 -2.87 -5.04 6.30
C GLU A 174 -3.25 -6.49 6.60
N LYS A 175 -2.37 -7.45 6.28
CA LYS A 175 -2.55 -8.87 6.60
C LYS A 175 -2.71 -9.11 8.10
N LYS A 176 -1.87 -8.49 8.94
CA LYS A 176 -2.00 -8.59 10.41
C LYS A 176 -3.33 -8.02 10.92
N SER A 177 -3.77 -6.88 10.37
CA SER A 177 -5.03 -6.25 10.72
C SER A 177 -6.25 -7.10 10.32
N LEU A 178 -6.17 -7.81 9.20
CA LEU A 178 -7.21 -8.77 8.81
C LEU A 178 -7.30 -9.94 9.80
N PHE A 179 -6.18 -10.57 10.14
CA PHE A 179 -6.17 -11.70 11.08
C PHE A 179 -6.63 -11.34 12.49
N SER A 180 -6.31 -10.14 12.98
CA SER A 180 -6.76 -9.71 14.31
C SER A 180 -8.28 -9.54 14.37
N ARG A 181 -8.94 -9.18 13.26
CA ARG A 181 -10.39 -9.11 13.17
C ARG A 181 -11.04 -10.50 13.20
N TYR A 182 -10.46 -11.47 12.51
CA TYR A 182 -10.98 -12.86 12.48
C TYR A 182 -10.85 -13.59 13.82
N LYS A 183 -9.85 -13.27 14.67
CA LYS A 183 -9.71 -13.89 16.00
C LYS A 183 -10.76 -13.44 17.03
N ILE A 184 -11.55 -12.41 16.70
CA ILE A 184 -12.55 -11.80 17.58
C ILE A 184 -13.99 -12.15 17.12
N SER A 185 -14.15 -12.79 15.94
CA SER A 185 -15.41 -13.35 15.46
C SER A 185 -15.48 -14.84 15.73
#